data_AF-A0A537J0H5-F1
#
_entry.id   AF-A0A537J0H5-F1
#
_cell.length_a   1.000
_cell.length_b   1.000
_cell.length_c   1.000
_cell.angle_alpha   90.00
_cell.angle_beta   90.00
_cell.angle_gamma   90.00
#
_symmetry.space_group_name_H-M   'P 1'
#
loop_
_entity.id
_entity.type
_entity.pdbx_description
1 polymer ?
#
loop_
_entity_poly.entity_id
_entity_poly.type
_entity_poly.pdbx_seq_one_letter_code
_entity_poly.pdbx_strand_id
1 'polypeptide(L)'
;MEKLRTPIMVNAIYVILLALITLSPSMVSSVFGYAVQDQGVLRVLSGTLLGLGVLLWGIAGNVGKYGGLAMYIAIGTGIGALWLLWGWAGHLFTLRNAGVPIVINVVLAAWVWSARPKS
;
A
#
# COMPACT_ATOMS: atom_id res chain seq x y z
N MET A 1 -2.23 -20.36 9.55
CA MET A 1 -1.11 -19.61 8.92
C MET A 1 -1.39 -19.32 7.44
N GLU A 2 -1.93 -20.25 6.65
CA GLU A 2 -2.30 -20.00 5.25
C GLU A 2 -3.27 -18.82 5.05
N LYS A 3 -4.23 -18.63 5.97
CA LYS A 3 -5.18 -17.50 5.93
C LYS A 3 -4.52 -16.12 5.89
N LEU A 4 -3.28 -15.99 6.38
CA LEU A 4 -2.52 -14.74 6.41
C LEU A 4 -1.65 -14.56 5.16
N ARG A 5 -1.32 -15.63 4.43
CA ARG A 5 -0.52 -15.57 3.20
C ARG A 5 -1.20 -14.71 2.14
N THR A 6 -2.46 -15.02 1.84
CA THR A 6 -3.23 -14.34 0.80
C THR A 6 -3.32 -12.83 1.02
N PRO A 7 -3.77 -12.32 2.18
CA PRO A 7 -3.86 -10.87 2.37
C PRO A 7 -2.49 -10.16 2.31
N ILE A 8 -1.41 -10.75 2.81
CA ILE A 8 -0.07 -10.16 2.69
C ILE A 8 0.39 -10.17 1.23
N MET A 9 0.13 -11.24 0.46
CA MET A 9 0.48 -11.31 -0.95
C MET A 9 -0.28 -10.26 -1.78
N VAL A 10 -1.58 -10.10 -1.55
CA VAL A 10 -2.37 -9.06 -2.23
C VAL A 10 -1.86 -7.66 -1.87
N ASN A 11 -1.49 -7.44 -0.60
CA ASN A 11 -0.87 -6.19 -0.17
C ASN A 11 0.47 -5.94 -0.88
N ALA A 12 1.32 -6.96 -0.99
CA ALA A 12 2.58 -6.89 -1.73
C ALA A 12 2.35 -6.49 -3.19
N ILE A 13 1.42 -7.15 -3.87
CA ILE A 13 1.05 -6.86 -5.27
C ILE A 13 0.56 -5.42 -5.40
N TYR A 14 -0.34 -4.99 -4.51
CA TYR A 14 -0.87 -3.63 -4.52
C TYR A 14 0.24 -2.59 -4.38
N VAL A 15 1.15 -2.76 -3.41
CA VAL A 15 2.28 -1.86 -3.19
C VAL A 15 3.25 -1.85 -4.38
N ILE A 16 3.51 -3.01 -5.00
CA ILE A 16 4.34 -3.09 -6.22
C ILE A 16 3.66 -2.34 -7.38
N LEU A 17 2.35 -2.52 -7.57
CA LEU A 17 1.62 -1.81 -8.62
C LEU A 17 1.66 -0.29 -8.41
N LEU A 18 1.50 0.18 -7.17
CA LEU A 18 1.70 1.60 -6.84
C LEU A 18 3.11 2.07 -7.20
N ALA A 19 4.12 1.27 -6.87
CA ALA A 19 5.50 1.57 -7.19
C ALA A 19 5.74 1.70 -8.69
N LEU A 20 5.19 0.77 -9.48
CA LEU A 20 5.25 0.80 -10.95
C LEU A 20 4.53 2.02 -11.54
N ILE A 21 3.36 2.38 -10.99
CA ILE A 21 2.65 3.60 -11.40
C ILE A 21 3.54 4.83 -11.16
N THR A 22 4.21 4.91 -10.01
CA THR A 22 5.08 6.05 -9.68
C THR A 22 6.35 6.15 -10.52
N LEU A 23 6.70 5.15 -11.34
CA LEU A 23 7.79 5.28 -12.31
C LEU A 23 7.46 6.25 -13.46
N SER A 24 6.18 6.48 -13.73
CA SER A 24 5.72 7.27 -14.86
C SER A 24 4.84 8.45 -14.42
N PRO A 25 5.27 9.70 -14.65
CA PRO A 25 4.45 10.89 -14.40
C PRO A 25 3.07 10.84 -15.10
N SER A 26 3.00 10.28 -16.31
CA SER A 26 1.74 10.18 -17.05
C SER A 26 0.79 9.17 -16.41
N MET A 27 1.31 8.07 -15.85
CA MET A 27 0.50 7.11 -15.10
C MET A 27 0.03 7.70 -13.78
N VAL A 28 0.89 8.41 -13.05
CA VAL A 28 0.50 9.11 -11.82
C VAL A 28 -0.61 10.13 -12.09
N SER A 29 -0.49 10.92 -13.15
CA SER A 29 -1.53 11.85 -13.58
C SER A 29 -2.83 11.13 -13.94
N SER A 30 -2.75 10.01 -14.67
CA SER A 30 -3.93 9.24 -15.08
C SER A 30 -4.66 8.57 -13.90
N VAL A 31 -3.91 8.03 -12.93
CA VAL A 31 -4.46 7.26 -11.80
C VAL A 31 -4.89 8.18 -10.66
N PHE A 32 -4.06 9.18 -10.32
CA PHE A 32 -4.25 10.04 -9.15
C PHE A 32 -4.69 11.46 -9.50
N GLY A 33 -4.82 11.81 -10.78
CA GLY A 33 -5.21 13.15 -11.23
C GLY A 33 -4.24 14.24 -10.78
N TYR A 34 -2.97 13.88 -10.51
CA TYR A 34 -1.96 14.78 -10.01
C TYR A 34 -0.88 15.04 -11.07
N ALA A 35 -0.69 16.32 -11.41
CA ALA A 35 0.36 16.74 -12.32
C ALA A 35 1.70 16.78 -11.58
N VAL A 36 2.58 15.85 -11.94
CA VAL A 36 3.88 15.71 -11.27
C VAL A 36 4.86 16.72 -11.84
N GLN A 37 5.39 17.57 -10.96
CA GLN A 37 6.41 18.57 -11.31
C GLN A 37 7.84 18.03 -11.11
N ASP A 38 8.06 17.22 -10.07
CA ASP A 38 9.37 16.67 -9.73
C ASP A 38 9.41 15.15 -9.94
N GLN A 39 10.13 14.72 -10.98
CA GLN A 39 10.31 13.30 -11.28
C GLN A 39 11.30 12.60 -10.34
N GLY A 40 12.21 13.34 -9.70
CA GLY A 40 13.16 12.80 -8.73
C GLY A 40 12.44 12.24 -7.51
N VAL A 41 11.48 13.01 -6.97
CA VAL A 41 10.63 12.57 -5.85
C VAL A 41 9.85 11.31 -6.19
N LEU A 42 9.30 11.21 -7.41
CA LEU A 42 8.63 10.00 -7.87
C LEU A 42 9.54 8.77 -7.91
N ARG A 43 10.79 8.92 -8.37
CA ARG A 43 11.75 7.81 -8.42
C ARG A 43 12.11 7.31 -7.02
N VAL A 44 12.28 8.23 -6.07
CA VAL A 44 12.51 7.88 -4.65
C VAL A 44 11.30 7.12 -4.10
N LEU A 45 10.09 7.65 -4.30
CA LEU A 45 8.85 7.01 -3.86
C LEU A 45 8.68 5.62 -4.48
N SER A 46 8.94 5.50 -5.78
CA SER A 46 8.90 4.21 -6.50
C SER A 46 9.89 3.21 -5.92
N GLY A 47 11.14 3.62 -5.66
CA GLY A 47 12.15 2.76 -5.05
C GLY A 47 11.71 2.28 -3.65
N THR A 48 11.19 3.18 -2.82
CA THR A 48 10.67 2.84 -1.49
C THR A 48 9.50 1.85 -1.57
N LEU A 49 8.52 2.12 -2.44
CA LEU A 49 7.35 1.25 -2.62
C LEU A 49 7.75 -0.11 -3.18
N LEU A 50 8.65 -0.18 -4.18
CA LEU A 50 9.16 -1.45 -4.70
C LEU A 50 9.84 -2.26 -3.61
N GLY A 51 10.72 -1.63 -2.82
CA GLY A 51 11.38 -2.27 -1.70
C GLY A 51 10.40 -2.84 -0.66
N LEU A 52 9.40 -2.05 -0.26
CA LEU A 52 8.34 -2.49 0.65
C LEU A 52 7.50 -3.63 0.06
N GLY A 53 7.17 -3.55 -1.23
CA GLY A 53 6.43 -4.59 -1.94
C GLY A 53 7.19 -5.92 -1.97
N VAL A 54 8.49 -5.89 -2.25
CA VAL A 54 9.36 -7.09 -2.22
C VAL A 54 9.46 -7.66 -0.80
N LEU A 55 9.59 -6.81 0.22
CA LEU A 55 9.60 -7.25 1.62
C LEU A 55 8.30 -7.96 2.00
N LEU A 56 7.15 -7.37 1.67
CA LEU A 56 5.84 -7.99 1.90
C LEU A 56 5.70 -9.33 1.15
N TRP A 57 6.20 -9.40 -0.09
CA TRP A 57 6.21 -10.64 -0.87
C TRP A 57 7.03 -11.73 -0.17
N GLY A 58 8.22 -11.39 0.33
CA GLY A 58 9.06 -12.30 1.10
C GLY A 58 8.39 -12.81 2.39
N ILE A 59 7.72 -11.91 3.11
CA ILE A 59 6.91 -12.25 4.30
C ILE A 59 5.77 -13.20 3.92
N ALA A 60 5.05 -12.94 2.83
CA ALA A 60 4.02 -13.83 2.32
C ALA A 60 4.58 -15.21 1.90
N GLY A 61 5.80 -15.25 1.38
CA GLY A 61 6.49 -16.49 1.03
C GLY A 61 6.76 -17.41 2.23
N ASN A 62 6.98 -16.85 3.42
CA ASN A 62 7.23 -17.63 4.64
C ASN A 62 6.48 -17.07 5.87
N VAL A 63 5.15 -17.13 5.82
CA VAL A 63 4.28 -16.69 6.92
C VAL A 63 4.52 -17.49 8.21
N GLY A 64 4.99 -18.74 8.11
CA GLY A 64 5.34 -19.55 9.29
C GLY A 64 6.40 -18.88 10.17
N LYS A 65 7.42 -18.28 9.54
CA LYS A 65 8.49 -17.55 10.22
C LYS A 65 8.12 -16.11 10.54
N TYR A 66 7.40 -15.43 9.64
CA TYR A 66 7.20 -13.97 9.71
C TYR A 66 5.79 -13.54 10.14
N GLY A 67 4.88 -14.47 10.46
CA GLY A 67 3.48 -14.18 10.77
C GLY A 67 3.26 -13.23 11.95
N GLY A 68 4.21 -13.15 12.89
CA GLY A 68 4.18 -12.18 13.99
C GLY A 68 4.25 -10.72 13.54
N LEU A 69 4.64 -10.44 12.29
CA LEU A 69 4.70 -9.09 11.74
C LEU A 69 3.34 -8.58 11.23
N ALA A 70 2.31 -9.42 11.18
CA ALA A 70 1.01 -9.09 10.58
C ALA A 70 0.37 -7.84 11.19
N MET A 71 0.52 -7.62 12.50
CA MET A 71 -0.01 -6.42 13.16
C MET A 71 0.63 -5.14 12.60
N TYR A 72 1.96 -5.13 12.43
CA TYR A 72 2.68 -3.97 11.90
C TYR A 72 2.35 -3.72 10.43
N ILE A 73 2.13 -4.80 9.65
CA ILE A 73 1.68 -4.69 8.26
C ILE A 73 0.30 -4.03 8.21
N ALA A 74 -0.66 -4.51 9.02
CA ALA A 74 -2.00 -3.94 9.08
C ALA A 74 -1.99 -2.47 9.49
N ILE A 75 -1.18 -2.11 10.51
CA ILE A 75 -1.02 -0.72 10.96
C ILE A 75 -0.40 0.14 9.87
N GLY A 76 0.69 -0.31 9.24
CA GLY A 76 1.36 0.42 8.16
C GLY A 76 0.43 0.68 6.97
N THR A 77 -0.35 -0.31 6.56
CA THR A 77 -1.38 -0.14 5.52
C THR A 77 -2.50 0.81 5.97
N GLY A 78 -2.93 0.73 7.24
CA GLY A 78 -3.91 1.66 7.81
C GLY A 78 -3.41 3.11 7.85
N ILE A 79 -2.14 3.34 8.17
CA ILE A 79 -1.50 4.65 8.09
C ILE A 79 -1.59 5.21 6.66
N GLY A 80 -1.40 4.37 5.64
CA GLY A 80 -1.59 4.77 4.24
C GLY A 80 -3.00 5.32 3.96
N ALA A 81 -4.06 4.68 4.49
CA ALA A 81 -5.42 5.19 4.38
C ALA A 81 -5.60 6.53 5.09
N LEU A 82 -5.03 6.68 6.30
CA LEU A 82 -5.12 7.93 7.08
C LEU A 82 -4.43 9.10 6.36
N TRP A 83 -3.26 8.88 5.75
CA TRP A 83 -2.57 9.92 4.97
C TRP A 83 -3.34 10.34 3.73
N LEU A 84 -3.98 9.40 3.05
CA LEU A 84 -4.85 9.70 1.90
C LEU A 84 -6.10 10.48 2.33
N LEU A 85 -6.70 10.11 3.47
CA LEU A 85 -7.82 10.84 4.06
C LEU A 85 -7.42 12.26 4.46
N TRP A 86 -6.24 12.42 5.07
CA TRP A 86 -5.69 13.72 5.43
C TRP A 86 -5.43 14.58 4.19
N GLY A 87 -4.81 14.03 3.14
CA GLY A 87 -4.58 14.75 1.89
C GLY A 87 -5.88 15.13 1.17
N TRP A 88 -6.89 14.26 1.19
CA TRP A 88 -8.22 14.57 0.69
C TRP A 88 -8.89 15.70 1.49
N ALA A 89 -8.85 15.64 2.83
CA ALA A 89 -9.39 16.68 3.71
C ALA A 89 -8.68 18.03 3.53
N GLY A 90 -7.38 18.01 3.20
CA GLY A 90 -6.60 19.19 2.84
C GLY A 90 -6.77 19.68 1.40
N HIS A 91 -7.74 19.13 0.64
CA HIS A 91 -7.99 19.44 -0.78
C HIS A 91 -6.82 19.18 -1.73
N LEU A 92 -5.87 18.31 -1.34
CA LEU A 92 -4.75 17.89 -2.19
C LEU A 92 -5.17 16.85 -3.23
N PHE A 93 -6.26 16.11 -2.94
CA PHE A 93 -6.83 15.10 -3.83
C PHE A 93 -8.34 15.27 -3.96
N THR A 94 -8.90 14.89 -5.11
CA THR A 94 -10.35 14.70 -5.23
C THR A 94 -10.76 13.35 -4.63
N LEU A 95 -12.03 13.20 -4.24
CA LEU A 95 -12.55 11.92 -3.77
C LEU A 95 -12.43 10.82 -4.84
N ARG A 96 -12.58 11.19 -6.12
CA ARG A 96 -12.37 10.27 -7.26
C ARG A 96 -10.97 9.66 -7.25
N ASN A 97 -9.96 10.44 -6.85
CA ASN A 97 -8.56 10.03 -6.92
C ASN A 97 -8.09 9.33 -5.64
N ALA A 98 -8.58 9.77 -4.47
CA ALA A 98 -8.19 9.20 -3.17
C ALA A 98 -9.09 8.05 -2.71
N GLY A 99 -10.36 8.02 -3.13
CA GLY A 99 -11.37 7.11 -2.58
C GLY A 99 -11.06 5.64 -2.79
N VAL A 100 -10.66 5.25 -4.02
CA VAL A 100 -10.31 3.85 -4.31
C VAL A 100 -9.08 3.39 -3.52
N PRO A 101 -7.95 4.13 -3.51
CA PRO A 101 -6.81 3.80 -2.65
C PRO A 101 -7.14 3.74 -1.16
N ILE A 102 -8.01 4.62 -0.65
CA ILE A 102 -8.45 4.58 0.76
C ILE A 102 -9.17 3.26 1.04
N VAL A 103 -10.16 2.90 0.22
CA VAL A 103 -10.94 1.66 0.40
C VAL A 103 -10.03 0.44 0.35
N ILE A 104 -9.11 0.37 -0.63
CA ILE A 104 -8.16 -0.75 -0.75
C ILE A 104 -7.30 -0.85 0.51
N ASN A 105 -6.73 0.25 1.00
CA ASN A 105 -5.90 0.24 2.19
C ASN A 105 -6.69 -0.21 3.43
N VAL A 106 -7.91 0.29 3.63
CA VAL A 106 -8.77 -0.09 4.76
C VAL A 106 -9.12 -1.58 4.71
N VAL A 107 -9.54 -2.09 3.54
CA VAL A 107 -9.89 -3.50 3.35
C VAL A 107 -8.69 -4.40 3.58
N LEU A 108 -7.52 -4.06 3.04
CA LEU A 108 -6.30 -4.84 3.24
C LEU A 108 -5.84 -4.81 4.70
N ALA A 109 -5.86 -3.65 5.34
CA ALA A 109 -5.52 -3.52 6.75
C ALA A 109 -6.45 -4.38 7.62
N ALA A 110 -7.76 -4.28 7.41
CA ALA A 110 -8.75 -5.08 8.14
C ALA A 110 -8.60 -6.58 7.87
N TRP A 111 -8.31 -6.97 6.62
CA TRP A 111 -8.12 -8.37 6.25
C TRP A 111 -6.86 -8.96 6.89
N VAL A 112 -5.71 -8.29 6.78
CA VAL A 112 -4.48 -8.69 7.48
C VAL A 112 -4.71 -8.75 8.99
N TRP A 113 -5.36 -7.75 9.56
CA TRP A 113 -5.71 -7.71 10.98
C TRP A 113 -6.55 -8.92 11.40
N SER A 114 -7.59 -9.25 10.65
CA SER A 114 -8.47 -10.38 10.95
C SER A 114 -7.77 -11.75 10.82
N ALA A 115 -6.79 -11.85 9.93
CA ALA A 115 -6.06 -13.08 9.64
C ALA A 115 -4.80 -13.27 10.51
N ARG A 116 -4.41 -12.26 11.31
CA ARG A 116 -3.21 -12.31 12.14
C ARG A 116 -3.30 -13.41 13.20
N PRO A 117 -2.17 -13.99 13.65
CA PRO A 117 -2.15 -14.88 14.80
C PRO A 117 -2.68 -14.12 16.01
N LYS A 118 -3.70 -14.67 16.68
CA LYS A 118 -4.11 -14.18 18.00
C LYS A 118 -3.15 -14.82 19.00
N SER A 119 -2.45 -13.98 19.76
CA SER A 119 -1.63 -14.40 20.90
C SER A 119 -2.43 -15.27 21.86
#